data_AF-A0A2A5VBS5-F1
#
_entry.id   AF-A0A2A5VBS5-F1
#
_cell.length_a   1.000
_cell.length_b   1.000
_cell.length_c   1.000
_cell.angle_alpha   90.00
_cell.angle_beta   90.00
_cell.angle_gamma   90.00
#
_symmetry.space_group_name_H-M   'P 1'
#
loop_
_entity.id
_entity.type
_entity.pdbx_description
1 polymer ?
#
loop_
_entity_poly.entity_id
_entity_poly.type
_entity_poly.pdbx_seq_one_letter_code
_entity_poly.pdbx_strand_id
1 'polypeptide(L)'
;MSEIPVDIDHAKHSVGGAGGHWFRRGTHIAMCIIPFAYYLWGDEIAGFVNLKPREFVIAVLGCFILIEVIRVQMKIVIIGQREYEANQISALGWGAFAVCLALILAPQEGEGLEAGKYTIPLICGLTFVDPIMGEVKRAKKGMKAAIIVGLVVSYSVWMISVTLFSTPFLSALFLAPLTVAGEVPRVTWIDDNATMILFPLVPLLFTHWIF
;
A
#
# COMPACT_ATOMS: atom_id res chain seq x y z
N MET A 1 -24.05 1.73 -16.38
CA MET A 1 -22.83 1.52 -15.57
C MET A 1 -23.26 1.68 -14.12
N SER A 2 -23.36 0.60 -13.36
CA SER A 2 -23.86 0.65 -11.97
C SER A 2 -22.83 1.34 -11.08
N GLU A 3 -23.21 2.48 -10.49
CA GLU A 3 -22.40 3.16 -9.46
C GLU A 3 -22.09 2.17 -8.33
N ILE A 4 -20.81 2.06 -7.94
CA ILE A 4 -20.39 1.20 -6.82
C ILE A 4 -20.75 1.92 -5.52
N PRO A 5 -21.73 1.44 -4.74
CA PRO A 5 -22.25 2.18 -3.59
C PRO A 5 -21.15 2.49 -2.56
N VAL A 6 -21.06 3.75 -2.14
CA VAL A 6 -20.01 4.27 -1.24
C VAL A 6 -19.93 3.48 0.08
N ASP A 7 -21.05 2.89 0.52
CA ASP A 7 -21.23 2.22 1.82
C ASP A 7 -21.34 0.68 1.74
N ILE A 8 -20.58 0.01 0.85
CA ILE A 8 -20.55 -1.47 0.87
C ILE A 8 -19.82 -1.97 2.12
N ASP A 9 -20.53 -2.73 2.96
CA ASP A 9 -19.93 -3.45 4.09
C ASP A 9 -19.16 -4.66 3.59
N HIS A 10 -17.86 -4.46 3.33
CA HIS A 10 -16.97 -5.51 2.86
C HIS A 10 -16.86 -6.70 3.83
N ALA A 11 -17.24 -6.55 5.11
CA ALA A 11 -17.21 -7.66 6.07
C ALA A 11 -18.30 -8.71 5.80
N LYS A 12 -19.43 -8.34 5.18
CA LYS A 12 -20.50 -9.27 4.81
C LYS A 12 -20.19 -10.11 3.57
N HIS A 13 -19.25 -9.64 2.76
CA HIS A 13 -18.83 -10.29 1.51
C HIS A 13 -17.39 -10.82 1.56
N SER A 14 -16.74 -10.73 2.73
CA SER A 14 -15.42 -11.29 2.95
C SER A 14 -15.52 -12.71 3.49
N VAL A 15 -14.72 -13.61 2.94
CA VAL A 15 -14.61 -14.98 3.44
C VAL A 15 -14.06 -14.93 4.86
N GLY A 16 -14.84 -15.45 5.82
CA GLY A 16 -14.53 -15.40 7.26
C GLY A 16 -15.27 -14.31 8.06
N GLY A 17 -16.18 -13.55 7.43
CA GLY A 17 -17.06 -12.59 8.13
C GLY A 17 -16.29 -11.52 8.92
N ALA A 18 -16.70 -11.28 10.18
CA ALA A 18 -16.01 -10.33 11.05
C ALA A 18 -14.54 -10.72 11.34
N GLY A 19 -14.24 -12.01 11.45
CA GLY A 19 -12.87 -12.51 11.65
C GLY A 19 -11.99 -12.27 10.43
N GLY A 20 -12.51 -12.54 9.23
CA GLY A 20 -11.82 -12.25 7.96
C GLY A 20 -11.54 -10.76 7.76
N HIS A 21 -12.49 -9.90 8.15
CA HIS A 21 -12.30 -8.46 8.13
C HIS A 21 -11.14 -8.00 9.03
N TRP A 22 -11.11 -8.42 10.30
CA TRP A 22 -10.02 -8.06 11.21
C TRP A 22 -8.68 -8.65 10.81
N PHE A 23 -8.68 -9.89 10.29
CA PHE A 23 -7.47 -10.50 9.73
C PHE A 23 -6.90 -9.64 8.60
N ARG A 24 -7.75 -9.24 7.64
CA ARG A 24 -7.35 -8.35 6.54
C ARG A 24 -6.79 -7.03 7.04
N ARG A 25 -7.40 -6.40 8.05
CA ARG A 25 -6.88 -5.15 8.64
C ARG A 25 -5.54 -5.36 9.34
N GLY A 26 -5.41 -6.45 10.10
CA GLY A 26 -4.16 -6.82 10.76
C GLY A 26 -3.03 -7.05 9.77
N THR A 27 -3.28 -7.82 8.70
CA THR A 27 -2.29 -8.04 7.63
C THR A 27 -1.94 -6.73 6.93
N HIS A 28 -2.92 -5.84 6.74
CA HIS A 28 -2.69 -4.55 6.09
C HIS A 28 -1.75 -3.65 6.90
N ILE A 29 -1.99 -3.55 8.21
CA ILE A 29 -1.15 -2.77 9.13
C ILE A 29 0.25 -3.40 9.23
N ALA A 30 0.35 -4.73 9.28
CA ALA A 30 1.63 -5.44 9.37
C ALA A 30 2.57 -5.17 8.18
N MET A 31 2.04 -4.77 7.01
CA MET A 31 2.86 -4.37 5.87
C MET A 31 3.75 -3.15 6.17
N CYS A 32 3.49 -2.39 7.25
CA CYS A 32 4.34 -1.26 7.63
C CYS A 32 5.76 -1.72 8.00
N ILE A 33 5.95 -2.98 8.36
CA ILE A 33 7.24 -3.58 8.70
C ILE A 33 8.12 -3.75 7.45
N ILE A 34 7.52 -3.92 6.27
CA ILE A 34 8.21 -4.24 5.01
C ILE A 34 9.33 -3.24 4.69
N PRO A 35 9.10 -1.91 4.63
CA PRO A 35 10.17 -0.97 4.32
C PRO A 35 11.30 -1.02 5.37
N PHE A 36 10.98 -1.13 6.66
CA PHE A 36 12.01 -1.24 7.70
C PHE A 36 12.83 -2.52 7.53
N ALA A 37 12.17 -3.64 7.23
CA ALA A 37 12.87 -4.89 7.02
C ALA A 37 13.78 -4.84 5.78
N TYR A 38 13.33 -4.19 4.72
CA TYR A 38 14.12 -3.99 3.50
C TYR A 38 15.38 -3.14 3.77
N TYR A 39 15.28 -2.04 4.53
CA TYR A 39 16.44 -1.16 4.77
C TYR A 39 17.35 -1.60 5.90
N LEU A 40 16.84 -2.34 6.89
CA LEU A 40 17.64 -2.79 8.04
C LEU A 40 18.23 -4.18 7.85
N TRP A 41 17.52 -5.07 7.13
CA TRP A 41 17.91 -6.48 6.99
C TRP A 41 17.87 -6.96 5.54
N GLY A 42 17.77 -6.05 4.57
CA GLY A 42 17.61 -6.41 3.16
C GLY A 42 18.77 -7.23 2.63
N ASP A 43 20.00 -6.87 3.01
CA ASP A 43 21.20 -7.58 2.56
C ASP A 43 21.29 -8.99 3.17
N GLU A 44 20.95 -9.17 4.45
CA GLU A 44 20.91 -10.48 5.10
C GLU A 44 19.80 -11.36 4.49
N ILE A 45 18.60 -10.80 4.30
CA ILE A 45 17.45 -11.52 3.73
C ILE A 45 17.74 -11.96 2.30
N ALA A 46 18.22 -11.04 1.45
CA ALA A 46 18.54 -11.34 0.06
C ALA A 46 19.77 -12.25 -0.08
N GLY A 47 20.71 -12.14 0.86
CA GLY A 47 21.92 -12.97 0.95
C GLY A 47 21.64 -14.47 1.09
N PHE A 48 20.52 -14.88 1.70
CA PHE A 48 20.13 -16.30 1.79
C PHE A 48 19.97 -16.98 0.43
N VAL A 49 19.66 -16.20 -0.61
CA VAL A 49 19.51 -16.68 -1.99
C VAL A 49 20.55 -16.07 -2.93
N ASN A 50 21.60 -15.48 -2.37
CA ASN A 50 22.71 -14.84 -3.09
C ASN A 50 22.25 -13.76 -4.09
N LEU A 51 21.27 -12.95 -3.68
CA LEU A 51 20.75 -11.81 -4.45
C LEU A 51 21.04 -10.50 -3.73
N LYS A 52 21.01 -9.39 -4.46
CA LYS A 52 20.93 -8.05 -3.87
C LYS A 52 19.49 -7.76 -3.40
N PRO A 53 19.28 -6.83 -2.44
CA PRO A 53 17.93 -6.50 -1.94
C PRO A 53 16.93 -6.18 -3.06
N ARG A 54 17.33 -5.36 -4.04
CA ARG A 54 16.47 -5.00 -5.17
C ARG A 54 16.14 -6.19 -6.09
N GLU A 55 17.10 -7.07 -6.34
CA GLU A 55 16.91 -8.30 -7.15
C GLU A 55 15.98 -9.27 -6.43
N PHE A 56 16.12 -9.39 -5.11
CA PHE A 56 15.22 -10.16 -4.28
C PHE A 56 13.78 -9.64 -4.34
N VAL A 57 13.57 -8.32 -4.24
CA VAL A 57 12.22 -7.72 -4.38
C VAL A 57 11.64 -7.97 -5.78
N ILE A 58 12.45 -7.90 -6.85
CA ILE A 58 12.01 -8.25 -8.21
C ILE A 58 11.57 -9.72 -8.29
N ALA A 59 12.33 -10.63 -7.69
CA ALA A 59 11.96 -12.04 -7.62
C ALA A 59 10.65 -12.26 -6.83
N VAL A 60 10.50 -11.60 -5.68
CA VAL A 60 9.27 -11.61 -4.87
C VAL A 60 8.07 -11.09 -5.67
N LEU A 61 8.23 -9.99 -6.40
CA LEU A 61 7.20 -9.47 -7.30
C LEU A 61 6.79 -10.49 -8.36
N GLY A 62 7.77 -11.14 -9.01
CA GLY A 62 7.53 -12.22 -9.96
C GLY A 62 6.74 -13.38 -9.33
N CYS A 63 7.14 -13.81 -8.13
CA CYS A 63 6.43 -14.84 -7.38
C CYS A 63 4.98 -14.43 -7.06
N PHE A 64 4.73 -13.21 -6.59
CA PHE A 64 3.38 -12.72 -6.32
C PHE A 64 2.51 -12.70 -7.59
N ILE A 65 3.06 -12.25 -8.72
CA ILE A 65 2.34 -12.27 -10.00
C ILE A 65 1.97 -13.71 -10.38
N LEU A 66 2.91 -14.65 -10.28
CA LEU A 66 2.66 -16.06 -10.60
C LEU A 66 1.60 -16.68 -9.68
N ILE A 67 1.73 -16.49 -8.37
CA ILE A 67 0.76 -16.97 -7.38
C ILE A 67 -0.63 -16.39 -7.68
N GLU A 68 -0.70 -15.10 -8.01
CA GLU A 68 -1.98 -14.44 -8.28
C GLU A 68 -2.63 -14.92 -9.58
N VAL A 69 -1.84 -15.18 -10.63
CA VAL A 69 -2.33 -15.81 -11.86
C VAL A 69 -2.90 -17.19 -11.58
N ILE A 70 -2.18 -18.04 -10.83
CA ILE A 70 -2.64 -19.38 -10.46
C ILE A 70 -3.93 -19.28 -9.62
N ARG A 71 -3.96 -18.39 -8.63
CA ARG A 71 -5.12 -18.18 -7.75
C ARG A 71 -6.38 -17.82 -8.55
N VAL A 72 -6.28 -16.87 -9.50
CA VAL A 72 -7.40 -16.46 -10.35
C VAL A 72 -7.82 -17.58 -11.30
N GLN A 73 -6.88 -18.30 -11.91
CA GLN A 73 -7.19 -19.43 -12.79
C GLN A 73 -7.93 -20.55 -12.05
N MET A 74 -7.54 -20.84 -10.81
CA MET A 74 -8.16 -21.84 -9.96
C MET A 74 -9.40 -21.31 -9.20
N LYS A 75 -9.73 -20.02 -9.34
CA LYS A 75 -10.82 -19.34 -8.63
C LYS A 75 -10.75 -19.48 -7.11
N ILE A 76 -9.53 -19.48 -6.57
CA ILE A 76 -9.28 -19.60 -5.12
C ILE A 76 -9.54 -18.26 -4.44
N VAL A 77 -10.27 -18.29 -3.33
CA VAL A 77 -10.47 -17.15 -2.42
C VAL A 77 -9.97 -17.53 -1.04
N ILE A 78 -9.08 -16.71 -0.49
CA ILE A 78 -8.43 -16.92 0.82
C ILE A 78 -9.20 -16.11 1.89
N ILE A 79 -9.06 -16.49 3.16
CA ILE A 79 -9.66 -15.76 4.29
C ILE A 79 -9.26 -14.28 4.23
N GLY A 80 -10.25 -13.39 4.37
CA GLY A 80 -10.08 -11.94 4.25
C GLY A 80 -10.30 -11.37 2.85
N GLN A 81 -10.25 -12.20 1.79
CA GLN A 81 -10.59 -11.80 0.43
C GLN A 81 -12.12 -11.75 0.22
N ARG A 82 -12.54 -10.98 -0.80
CA ARG A 82 -13.96 -10.84 -1.18
C ARG A 82 -14.29 -11.87 -2.27
N GLU A 83 -15.53 -12.36 -2.33
CA GLU A 83 -15.93 -13.43 -3.26
C GLU A 83 -15.64 -13.11 -4.74
N TYR A 84 -15.82 -11.85 -5.15
CA TYR A 84 -15.55 -11.43 -6.53
C TYR A 84 -14.07 -11.48 -6.91
N GLU A 85 -13.15 -11.47 -5.93
CA GLU A 85 -11.71 -11.56 -6.16
C GLU A 85 -11.31 -12.94 -6.71
N ALA A 86 -12.20 -13.94 -6.71
CA ALA A 86 -11.98 -15.20 -7.42
C ALA A 86 -11.72 -15.02 -8.94
N ASN A 87 -12.22 -13.93 -9.54
CA ASN A 87 -12.18 -13.72 -10.99
C ASN A 87 -11.30 -12.53 -11.42
N GLN A 88 -10.61 -11.87 -10.49
CA GLN A 88 -9.76 -10.72 -10.77
C GLN A 88 -8.58 -10.67 -9.80
N ILE A 89 -7.58 -9.83 -10.09
CA ILE A 89 -6.50 -9.55 -9.14
C ILE A 89 -7.10 -9.02 -7.83
N SER A 90 -6.67 -9.62 -6.72
CA SER A 90 -7.09 -9.32 -5.36
C SER A 90 -6.46 -8.03 -4.85
N ALA A 91 -7.09 -7.42 -3.85
CA ALA A 91 -6.53 -6.25 -3.18
C ALA A 91 -5.12 -6.51 -2.60
N LEU A 92 -4.86 -7.75 -2.15
CA LEU A 92 -3.54 -8.18 -1.68
C LEU A 92 -2.53 -8.21 -2.84
N GLY A 93 -2.89 -8.76 -3.99
CA GLY A 93 -2.03 -8.80 -5.17
C GLY A 93 -1.66 -7.40 -5.66
N TRP A 94 -2.64 -6.48 -5.72
CA TRP A 94 -2.42 -5.08 -6.06
C TRP A 94 -1.53 -4.35 -5.05
N GLY A 95 -1.76 -4.56 -3.76
CA GLY A 95 -0.92 -4.01 -2.69
C GLY A 95 0.53 -4.51 -2.78
N ALA A 96 0.72 -5.83 -2.93
CA ALA A 96 2.05 -6.43 -3.08
C ALA A 96 2.79 -5.90 -4.31
N PHE A 97 2.08 -5.78 -5.45
CA PHE A 97 2.61 -5.19 -6.66
C PHE A 97 3.11 -3.76 -6.43
N ALA A 98 2.29 -2.90 -5.84
CA ALA A 98 2.64 -1.49 -5.66
C ALA A 98 3.73 -1.28 -4.60
N VAL A 99 3.72 -2.05 -3.50
CA VAL A 99 4.79 -2.04 -2.49
C VAL A 99 6.12 -2.44 -3.11
N CYS A 100 6.15 -3.52 -3.91
CA CYS A 100 7.37 -3.93 -4.61
C CYS A 100 7.85 -2.84 -5.59
N LEU A 101 6.94 -2.23 -6.35
CA LEU A 101 7.31 -1.13 -7.25
C LEU A 101 7.88 0.08 -6.51
N ALA A 102 7.34 0.43 -5.34
CA ALA A 102 7.91 1.50 -4.52
C ALA A 102 9.37 1.17 -4.13
N LEU A 103 9.63 -0.04 -3.63
CA LEU A 103 10.98 -0.49 -3.26
C LEU A 103 11.93 -0.67 -4.46
N ILE A 104 11.39 -0.90 -5.66
CA ILE A 104 12.20 -1.05 -6.88
C ILE A 104 12.51 0.29 -7.52
N LEU A 105 11.57 1.24 -7.53
CA LEU A 105 11.63 2.43 -8.38
C LEU A 105 11.90 3.72 -7.63
N ALA A 106 11.45 3.85 -6.38
CA ALA A 106 11.65 5.09 -5.65
C ALA A 106 13.15 5.39 -5.46
N PRO A 107 13.56 6.67 -5.47
CA PRO A 107 14.94 7.06 -5.17
C PRO A 107 15.33 6.61 -3.76
N GLN A 108 16.52 6.02 -3.64
CA GLN A 108 17.06 5.44 -2.41
C GLN A 108 18.47 5.95 -2.16
N GLU A 109 18.55 7.23 -1.82
CA GLU A 109 19.81 7.92 -1.53
C GLU A 109 20.07 7.90 -0.03
N GLY A 110 21.32 7.66 0.38
CA GLY A 110 21.71 7.53 1.78
C GLY A 110 21.92 6.07 2.19
N GLU A 111 22.01 5.83 3.51
CA GLU A 111 22.26 4.51 4.08
C GLU A 111 21.20 4.15 5.13
N GLY A 112 20.99 2.85 5.33
CA GLY A 112 20.00 2.34 6.29
C GLY A 112 18.61 2.95 6.09
N LEU A 113 17.99 3.43 7.16
CA LEU A 113 16.64 4.00 7.12
C LEU A 113 16.55 5.34 6.36
N GLU A 114 17.65 6.07 6.19
CA GLU A 114 17.65 7.31 5.39
C GLU A 114 17.43 7.02 3.91
N ALA A 115 17.94 5.89 3.40
CA ALA A 115 17.63 5.43 2.05
C ALA A 115 16.12 5.16 1.84
N GLY A 116 15.37 5.01 2.93
CA GLY A 116 13.93 4.85 2.95
C GLY A 116 13.11 6.15 2.98
N LYS A 117 13.74 7.32 2.81
CA LYS A 117 13.09 8.65 2.91
C LYS A 117 11.81 8.81 2.11
N TYR A 118 11.63 8.07 1.02
CA TYR A 118 10.36 8.09 0.26
C TYR A 118 9.54 6.81 0.39
N THR A 119 10.18 5.65 0.39
CA THR A 119 9.50 4.35 0.42
C THR A 119 8.83 4.06 1.75
N ILE A 120 9.43 4.46 2.87
CA ILE A 120 8.84 4.31 4.20
C ILE A 120 7.49 5.05 4.27
N PRO A 121 7.41 6.37 4.01
CA PRO A 121 6.13 7.07 4.07
C PRO A 121 5.13 6.63 2.99
N LEU A 122 5.59 6.20 1.79
CA LEU A 122 4.70 5.64 0.77
C LEU A 122 3.98 4.38 1.27
N ILE A 123 4.75 3.41 1.80
CA ILE A 123 4.20 2.13 2.25
C ILE A 123 3.42 2.31 3.55
N CYS A 124 3.98 3.03 4.53
CA CYS A 124 3.27 3.35 5.79
C CYS A 124 1.98 4.15 5.53
N GLY A 125 2.00 5.05 4.55
CA GLY A 125 0.85 5.82 4.09
C GLY A 125 -0.29 4.88 3.69
N LEU A 126 -0.04 3.96 2.76
CA LEU A 126 -1.00 2.88 2.45
C LEU A 126 -1.44 2.16 3.73
N THR A 127 -0.50 1.62 4.51
CA THR A 127 -0.80 0.67 5.59
C THR A 127 -1.69 1.24 6.69
N PHE A 128 -1.58 2.53 6.97
CA PHE A 128 -2.35 3.20 8.02
C PHE A 128 -3.56 3.96 7.47
N VAL A 129 -3.42 4.63 6.32
CA VAL A 129 -4.48 5.49 5.78
C VAL A 129 -5.67 4.65 5.29
N ASP A 130 -5.45 3.55 4.54
CA ASP A 130 -6.58 2.71 4.06
C ASP A 130 -7.41 2.15 5.23
N PRO A 131 -6.83 1.45 6.24
CA PRO A 131 -7.62 0.90 7.34
C PRO A 131 -8.46 1.97 8.03
N ILE A 132 -7.88 3.11 8.32
CA ILE A 132 -8.56 4.19 9.03
C ILE A 132 -9.67 4.80 8.17
N MET A 133 -9.39 5.11 6.90
CA MET A 133 -10.41 5.63 5.98
C MET A 133 -11.54 4.64 5.77
N GLY A 134 -11.21 3.35 5.65
CA GLY A 134 -12.16 2.26 5.56
C GLY A 134 -13.06 2.15 6.78
N GLU A 135 -12.53 2.29 8.01
CA GLU A 135 -13.34 2.28 9.23
C GLU A 135 -14.21 3.53 9.38
N VAL A 136 -13.73 4.71 8.96
CA VAL A 136 -14.54 5.94 8.93
C VAL A 136 -15.70 5.82 7.96
N LYS A 137 -15.46 5.28 6.76
CA LYS A 137 -16.51 4.96 5.77
C LYS A 137 -17.51 3.96 6.34
N ARG A 138 -17.04 2.89 6.97
CA ARG A 138 -17.89 1.85 7.58
C ARG A 138 -18.76 2.38 8.73
N ALA A 139 -18.25 3.34 9.50
CA ALA A 139 -19.01 4.04 10.53
C ALA A 139 -20.09 5.00 9.97
N LYS A 140 -20.30 5.03 8.64
CA LYS A 140 -21.26 5.91 7.93
C LYS A 140 -21.06 7.40 8.25
N LYS A 141 -19.82 7.80 8.55
CA LYS A 141 -19.45 9.21 8.78
C LYS A 141 -19.27 10.02 7.49
N GLY A 142 -19.45 9.37 6.33
CA GLY A 142 -19.41 9.97 5.01
C GLY A 142 -18.00 10.18 4.45
N MET A 143 -17.92 10.36 3.12
CA MET A 143 -16.65 10.48 2.39
C MET A 143 -15.81 11.69 2.83
N LYS A 144 -16.45 12.82 3.15
CA LYS A 144 -15.73 14.03 3.62
C LYS A 144 -14.96 13.76 4.91
N ALA A 145 -15.56 13.06 5.87
CA ALA A 145 -14.88 12.70 7.12
C ALA A 145 -13.73 11.73 6.86
N ALA A 146 -13.92 10.74 5.97
CA ALA A 146 -12.85 9.81 5.60
C ALA A 146 -11.66 10.54 4.97
N ILE A 147 -11.89 11.49 4.05
CA ILE A 147 -10.83 12.30 3.44
C ILE A 147 -10.09 13.13 4.50
N ILE A 148 -10.81 13.84 5.39
CA ILE A 148 -10.17 14.67 6.42
C ILE A 148 -9.31 13.82 7.35
N VAL A 149 -9.84 12.70 7.86
CA VAL A 149 -9.09 11.79 8.74
C VAL A 149 -7.91 11.18 7.99
N GLY A 150 -8.11 10.75 6.75
CA GLY A 150 -7.05 10.21 5.89
C GLY A 150 -5.93 11.21 5.67
N LEU A 151 -6.24 12.50 5.43
CA LEU A 151 -5.24 13.56 5.30
C LEU A 151 -4.45 13.75 6.59
N VAL A 152 -5.11 13.79 7.75
CA VAL A 152 -4.43 13.92 9.05
C VAL A 152 -3.45 12.78 9.29
N VAL A 153 -3.87 11.54 9.01
CA VAL A 153 -3.02 10.34 9.15
C VAL A 153 -1.87 10.38 8.16
N SER A 154 -2.17 10.65 6.88
CA SER A 154 -1.16 10.71 5.81
C SER A 154 -0.09 11.76 6.14
N TYR A 155 -0.50 12.98 6.48
CA TYR A 155 0.44 14.03 6.90
C TYR A 155 1.25 13.61 8.12
N SER A 156 0.65 12.94 9.10
CA SER A 156 1.39 12.46 10.27
C SER A 156 2.49 11.48 9.87
N VAL A 157 2.21 10.50 9.00
CA VAL A 157 3.21 9.55 8.47
C VAL A 157 4.34 10.26 7.73
N TRP A 158 4.00 11.18 6.83
CA TRP A 158 4.98 11.92 6.03
C TRP A 158 5.82 12.87 6.89
N MET A 159 5.21 13.59 7.84
CA MET A 159 5.93 14.50 8.74
C MET A 159 6.81 13.78 9.74
N ILE A 160 6.41 12.60 10.24
CA ILE A 160 7.30 11.73 11.03
C ILE A 160 8.50 11.30 10.18
N SER A 161 8.31 11.06 8.88
CA SER A 161 9.41 10.69 7.99
C SER A 161 10.37 11.84 7.71
N VAL A 162 9.88 13.09 7.72
CA VAL A 162 10.73 14.30 7.67
C VAL A 162 11.70 14.33 8.86
N THR A 163 11.22 14.01 10.06
CA THR A 163 12.04 14.09 11.28
C THR A 163 12.92 12.87 11.51
N LEU A 164 12.48 11.67 11.12
CA LEU A 164 13.18 10.43 11.41
C LEU A 164 14.04 9.89 10.26
N PHE A 165 13.68 10.19 9.00
CA PHE A 165 14.28 9.57 7.82
C PHE A 165 14.74 10.61 6.79
N SER A 166 14.90 11.87 7.20
CA SER A 166 15.39 12.95 6.33
C SER A 166 14.56 13.13 5.05
N THR A 167 13.26 12.83 5.12
CA THR A 167 12.34 13.09 4.00
C THR A 167 12.27 14.59 3.74
N PRO A 168 12.45 15.07 2.50
CA PRO A 168 12.29 16.49 2.21
C PRO A 168 10.89 16.96 2.57
N PHE A 169 10.81 18.07 3.31
CA PHE A 169 9.54 18.64 3.77
C PHE A 169 8.58 18.91 2.60
N LEU A 170 9.11 19.36 1.47
CA LEU A 170 8.29 19.68 0.30
C LEU A 170 7.68 18.42 -0.33
N SER A 171 8.41 17.30 -0.35
CA SER A 171 7.86 16.00 -0.75
C SER A 171 6.75 15.57 0.20
N ALA A 172 6.95 15.68 1.51
CA ALA A 172 5.92 15.36 2.51
C ALA A 172 4.64 16.21 2.31
N LEU A 173 4.80 17.50 2.01
CA LEU A 173 3.68 18.41 1.79
C LEU A 173 2.84 18.01 0.57
N PHE A 174 3.47 17.63 -0.54
CA PHE A 174 2.78 17.34 -1.79
C PHE A 174 2.33 15.88 -1.94
N LEU A 175 3.09 14.92 -1.42
CA LEU A 175 2.82 13.49 -1.62
C LEU A 175 1.82 12.93 -0.60
N ALA A 176 1.69 13.54 0.58
CA ALA A 176 0.70 13.11 1.57
C ALA A 176 -0.75 13.21 1.08
N PRO A 177 -1.20 14.32 0.44
CA PRO A 177 -2.53 14.39 -0.17
C PRO A 177 -2.73 13.40 -1.31
N LEU A 178 -1.68 13.10 -2.09
CA LEU A 178 -1.78 12.16 -3.21
C LEU A 178 -2.02 10.72 -2.75
N THR A 179 -1.49 10.35 -1.58
CA THR A 179 -1.78 9.05 -0.94
C THR A 179 -3.29 8.92 -0.70
N VAL A 180 -3.92 9.95 -0.13
CA VAL A 180 -5.38 9.99 0.12
C VAL A 180 -6.16 10.08 -1.18
N ALA A 181 -5.64 10.81 -2.17
CA ALA A 181 -6.25 10.92 -3.49
C ALA A 181 -6.29 9.56 -4.20
N GLY A 182 -5.35 8.64 -3.94
CA GLY A 182 -5.39 7.28 -4.48
C GLY A 182 -6.58 6.45 -4.00
N GLU A 183 -7.10 6.72 -2.80
CA GLU A 183 -8.24 6.01 -2.18
C GLU A 183 -9.63 6.46 -2.70
N VAL A 184 -9.71 7.66 -3.29
CA VAL A 184 -10.99 8.28 -3.67
C VAL A 184 -11.59 7.70 -4.96
N PRO A 185 -10.83 7.50 -6.06
CA PRO A 185 -11.35 6.95 -7.31
C PRO A 185 -11.69 5.47 -7.15
N ARG A 186 -12.94 5.09 -7.44
CA ARG A 186 -13.32 3.69 -7.59
C ARG A 186 -13.24 3.29 -9.05
N VAL A 187 -12.10 2.75 -9.43
CA VAL A 187 -11.86 2.26 -10.78
C VAL A 187 -11.95 0.73 -10.79
N THR A 188 -12.50 0.14 -11.86
CA THR A 188 -12.85 -1.30 -11.89
C THR A 188 -11.69 -2.23 -12.25
N TRP A 189 -10.53 -1.65 -12.57
CA TRP A 189 -9.38 -2.32 -13.20
C TRP A 189 -8.10 -2.27 -12.35
N ILE A 190 -8.07 -1.45 -11.29
CA ILE A 190 -6.98 -1.37 -10.33
C ILE A 190 -7.56 -1.11 -8.93
N ASP A 191 -7.01 -1.77 -7.92
CA ASP A 191 -7.45 -1.64 -6.53
C ASP A 191 -6.85 -0.39 -5.86
N ASP A 192 -7.55 0.10 -4.84
CA ASP A 192 -7.16 1.29 -4.08
C ASP A 192 -5.81 1.12 -3.37
N ASN A 193 -5.48 -0.11 -2.93
CA ASN A 193 -4.16 -0.39 -2.36
C ASN A 193 -3.00 -0.05 -3.30
N ALA A 194 -3.18 -0.29 -4.60
CA ALA A 194 -2.16 0.05 -5.57
C ALA A 194 -2.13 1.55 -5.85
N THR A 195 -3.29 2.18 -6.06
CA THR A 195 -3.35 3.61 -6.39
C THR A 195 -2.83 4.48 -5.25
N MET A 196 -3.06 4.13 -3.99
CA MET A 196 -2.54 4.88 -2.84
C MET A 196 -1.01 4.96 -2.77
N ILE A 197 -0.30 4.00 -3.38
CA ILE A 197 1.16 4.05 -3.55
C ILE A 197 1.54 4.67 -4.90
N LEU A 198 0.90 4.26 -5.99
CA LEU A 198 1.29 4.67 -7.34
C LEU A 198 1.03 6.15 -7.60
N PHE A 199 -0.06 6.72 -7.07
CA PHE A 199 -0.39 8.15 -7.21
C PHE A 199 0.68 9.08 -6.63
N PRO A 200 1.21 8.85 -5.42
CA PRO A 200 2.34 9.63 -4.92
C PRO A 200 3.69 9.19 -5.52
N LEU A 201 3.88 7.91 -5.86
CA LEU A 201 5.13 7.42 -6.45
C LEU A 201 5.41 8.01 -7.83
N VAL A 202 4.41 8.07 -8.71
CA VAL A 202 4.61 8.53 -10.10
C VAL A 202 5.15 9.97 -10.15
N PRO A 203 4.52 10.98 -9.50
CA PRO A 203 5.06 12.33 -9.44
C PRO A 203 6.44 12.38 -8.78
N LEU A 204 6.68 11.60 -7.72
CA LEU A 204 7.99 11.52 -7.08
C LEU A 204 9.09 11.14 -8.10
N LEU A 205 8.86 10.14 -8.96
CA LEU A 205 9.85 9.74 -9.97
C LEU A 205 10.24 10.90 -10.90
N PHE A 206 9.31 11.80 -11.21
CA PHE A 206 9.55 12.98 -12.06
C PHE A 206 9.98 14.24 -11.31
N THR A 207 9.97 14.24 -9.98
CA THR A 207 10.17 15.47 -9.20
C THR A 207 11.16 15.33 -8.05
N HIS A 208 11.70 14.14 -7.82
CA HIS A 208 12.64 13.89 -6.72
C HIS A 208 13.89 14.80 -6.76
N TRP A 209 14.36 15.22 -7.94
CA TRP A 209 15.48 16.16 -8.07
C TRP A 209 15.14 17.62 -7.70
N ILE A 210 13.87 17.93 -7.50
CA ILE A 210 13.39 19.26 -7.06
C ILE A 210 13.46 19.35 -5.52
N PHE A 211 13.57 18.21 -4.84
CA PHE A 211 13.41 18.08 -3.39
C PHE A 211 14.71 17.78 -2.66
#